data_AF-A0A956I1L1-F1
#
_entry.id   AF-A0A956I1L1-F1
#
_cell.length_a   1.000
_cell.length_b   1.000
_cell.length_c   1.000
_cell.angle_alpha   90.00
_cell.angle_beta   90.00
_cell.angle_gamma   90.00
#
_symmetry.space_group_name_H-M   'P 1'
#
loop_
_entity.id
_entity.type
_entity.pdbx_description
1 polymer ?
#
loop_
_entity_poly.entity_id
_entity_poly.type
_entity_poly.pdbx_seq_one_letter_code
_entity_poly.pdbx_strand_id
1 'polypeptide(L)'
;HFKGNFPDRAAVRGIHAPGAKVTELVRPDAPFETVLEPLALSAHDRRFVSGEGLVARGPFTHLRIDVYPDGGISRFRAWGHRA
;
A
#
# COMPACT_ATOMS: atom_id res chain seq x y z
N HIS A 1 9.12 13.54 -7.14
CA HIS A 1 9.48 14.96 -6.99
C HIS A 1 9.72 15.25 -5.50
N PHE A 2 10.54 14.44 -4.82
CA PHE A 2 10.78 14.50 -3.38
C PHE A 2 12.27 14.29 -3.11
N LYS A 3 13.03 15.40 -3.01
CA LYS A 3 14.49 15.40 -2.80
C LYS A 3 14.88 15.37 -1.31
N GLY A 4 13.93 15.52 -0.39
CA GLY A 4 14.22 15.61 1.05
C GLY A 4 13.12 15.18 2.04
N ASN A 5 11.88 14.91 1.60
CA ASN A 5 10.76 14.46 2.44
C ASN A 5 10.12 13.17 1.90
N PHE A 6 10.92 12.30 1.29
CA PHE A 6 10.46 10.96 0.95
C PHE A 6 10.38 10.14 2.25
N PRO A 7 9.39 9.24 2.38
CA PRO A 7 9.33 8.38 3.54
C PRO A 7 10.47 7.37 3.54
N ASP A 8 10.92 6.97 4.73
CA ASP A 8 11.94 5.91 4.88
C ASP A 8 11.39 4.58 4.37
N ARG A 9 10.14 4.27 4.73
CA ARG A 9 9.48 3.02 4.35
C ARG A 9 8.02 3.21 4.00
N ALA A 10 7.50 2.30 3.17
CA ALA A 10 6.07 2.13 2.99
C ALA A 10 5.69 0.65 2.97
N ALA A 11 4.50 0.35 3.50
CA ALA A 11 3.85 -0.96 3.39
C ALA A 11 2.53 -0.82 2.64
N VAL A 12 2.05 -1.92 2.07
CA VAL A 12 0.72 -1.98 1.43
C VAL A 12 -0.11 -3.03 2.13
N ARG A 13 -1.34 -2.67 2.45
CA ARG A 13 -2.35 -3.58 2.97
C ARG A 13 -3.54 -3.68 2.02
N GLY A 14 -4.21 -4.82 2.06
CA GLY A 14 -5.38 -5.10 1.22
C GLY A 14 -6.56 -5.59 2.05
N ILE A 15 -7.77 -5.34 1.57
CA ILE A 15 -8.99 -5.91 2.14
C ILE A 15 -10.00 -6.20 1.04
N HIS A 16 -10.71 -7.32 1.18
CA HIS A 16 -11.88 -7.65 0.36
C HIS A 16 -13.16 -7.25 1.12
N ALA A 17 -13.64 -6.05 0.85
CA ALA A 17 -14.84 -5.50 1.51
C ALA A 17 -15.75 -4.80 0.49
N PRO A 18 -16.39 -5.55 -0.43
CA PRO A 18 -17.31 -4.98 -1.41
C PRO A 18 -18.50 -4.33 -0.69
N GLY A 19 -18.85 -3.10 -1.08
CA GLY A 19 -19.97 -2.36 -0.50
C GLY A 19 -19.69 -1.70 0.86
N ALA A 20 -18.49 -1.88 1.42
CA ALA A 20 -18.12 -1.22 2.67
C ALA A 20 -18.04 0.30 2.51
N LYS A 21 -18.42 1.02 3.57
CA LYS A 21 -18.29 2.48 3.64
C LYS A 21 -16.86 2.84 4.02
N VAL A 22 -16.35 3.96 3.52
CA VAL A 22 -15.01 4.47 3.89
C VAL A 22 -14.85 4.61 5.40
N THR A 23 -15.90 5.00 6.13
CA THR A 23 -15.89 5.11 7.60
C THR A 23 -15.65 3.79 8.32
N GLU A 24 -15.96 2.66 7.69
CA GLU A 24 -15.67 1.32 8.21
C GLU A 24 -14.22 0.92 7.92
N LEU A 25 -13.68 1.37 6.79
CA LEU A 25 -12.33 1.03 6.32
C LEU A 25 -11.22 1.85 7.01
N VAL A 26 -11.52 3.05 7.48
CA VAL A 26 -10.52 3.90 8.18
C VAL A 26 -10.38 3.56 9.65
N ARG A 27 -11.20 2.65 10.19
CA ARG A 27 -11.08 2.25 11.59
C ARG A 27 -9.75 1.52 11.83
N PRO A 28 -9.09 1.74 12.97
CA PRO A 28 -7.82 1.06 13.28
C PRO A 28 -7.90 -0.47 13.27
N ASP A 29 -9.08 -1.02 13.57
CA ASP A 29 -9.38 -2.44 13.66
C ASP A 29 -9.92 -3.04 12.35
N ALA A 30 -10.01 -2.27 11.27
CA ALA A 30 -10.39 -2.80 9.97
C ALA A 30 -9.40 -3.92 9.56
N PRO A 31 -9.87 -5.12 9.20
CA PRO A 31 -9.04 -6.32 9.07
C PRO A 31 -8.29 -6.36 7.73
N PHE A 32 -7.41 -5.38 7.54
CA PHE A 32 -6.52 -5.28 6.40
C PHE A 32 -5.37 -6.30 6.52
N GLU A 33 -5.18 -7.13 5.51
CA GLU A 33 -4.04 -8.06 5.44
C GLU A 33 -2.81 -7.40 4.82
N THR A 34 -1.61 -7.89 5.14
CA THR A 34 -0.39 -7.42 4.48
C THR A 34 -0.36 -7.89 3.03
N VAL A 35 -0.17 -6.96 2.10
CA VAL A 35 0.09 -7.26 0.68
C VAL A 35 1.57 -7.08 0.37
N LEU A 36 2.18 -6.03 0.93
CA LEU A 36 3.61 -5.72 0.86
C LEU A 36 4.11 -5.34 2.26
N GLU A 37 5.07 -6.10 2.76
CA GLU A 37 5.80 -5.78 3.99
C GLU A 37 6.52 -4.42 3.88
N PRO A 38 6.84 -3.73 4.99
CA PRO A 38 7.52 -2.45 4.97
C PRO A 38 8.82 -2.48 4.14
N LEU A 39 8.81 -1.75 3.04
CA LEU A 39 9.91 -1.70 2.08
C LEU A 39 10.61 -0.35 2.18
N ALA A 40 11.94 -0.38 2.27
CA ALA A 40 12.76 0.84 2.23
C ALA A 40 12.61 1.56 0.89
N LEU A 41 12.48 2.88 0.96
CA LEU A 41 12.32 3.77 -0.19
C LEU A 41 13.52 4.71 -0.28
N SER A 42 13.78 5.21 -1.47
CA SER A 42 14.85 6.17 -1.74
C SER A 42 14.34 7.39 -2.47
N ALA A 43 14.99 8.54 -2.23
CA ALA A 43 14.69 9.79 -2.91
C ALA A 43 14.67 9.60 -4.43
N HIS A 44 13.66 10.16 -5.09
CA HIS A 44 13.55 10.19 -6.56
C HIS A 44 13.50 8.83 -7.27
N ASP A 45 13.19 7.76 -6.54
CA ASP A 45 13.14 6.42 -7.13
C ASP A 45 11.72 5.97 -7.51
N ARG A 46 11.65 4.97 -8.40
CA ARG A 46 10.45 4.22 -8.74
C ARG A 46 10.63 2.77 -8.32
N ARG A 47 10.01 2.40 -7.20
CA ARG A 47 10.04 1.03 -6.73
C ARG A 47 8.98 0.18 -7.42
N PHE A 48 9.42 -0.88 -8.09
CA PHE A 48 8.56 -1.92 -8.65
C PHE A 48 8.67 -3.17 -7.79
N VAL A 49 7.52 -3.74 -7.41
CA VAL A 49 7.40 -4.98 -6.64
C VAL A 49 6.39 -5.88 -7.33
N SER A 50 6.73 -7.15 -7.50
CA SER A 50 5.87 -8.17 -8.10
C SER A 50 6.32 -9.57 -7.67
N GLY A 51 5.58 -10.60 -8.03
CA GLY A 51 5.99 -11.98 -7.82
C GLY A 51 6.09 -12.32 -6.33
N GLU A 52 7.25 -12.81 -5.92
CA GLU A 52 7.55 -13.22 -4.54
C GLU A 52 7.70 -12.03 -3.57
N GLY A 53 7.82 -10.80 -4.08
CA GLY A 53 7.84 -9.60 -3.24
C GLY A 53 6.48 -9.25 -2.63
N LEU A 54 5.40 -9.92 -3.02
CA LEU A 54 4.07 -9.76 -2.45
C LEU A 54 3.77 -10.94 -1.54
N VAL A 55 3.38 -10.65 -0.30
CA VAL A 55 3.08 -11.69 0.71
C VAL A 55 1.65 -12.17 0.68
N ALA A 56 0.75 -11.40 0.06
CA ALA A 56 -0.61 -11.83 -0.21
C ALA A 56 -1.10 -11.37 -1.59
N ARG A 57 -2.03 -12.15 -2.15
CA ARG A 57 -2.63 -11.92 -3.45
C ARG A 57 -4.14 -12.03 -3.26
N GLY A 58 -4.86 -11.10 -3.88
CA GLY A 58 -6.29 -10.86 -3.64
C GLY A 58 -7.22 -12.04 -3.99
N PRO A 59 -8.53 -11.78 -4.12
CA PRO A 59 -9.07 -10.50 -4.58
C PRO A 59 -9.12 -9.43 -3.47
N PHE A 60 -8.69 -8.21 -3.78
CA PHE A 60 -8.88 -7.03 -2.92
C PHE A 60 -9.79 -6.03 -3.60
N THR A 61 -10.64 -5.38 -2.82
CA THR A 61 -11.46 -4.26 -3.30
C THR A 61 -10.90 -2.92 -2.86
N HIS A 62 -10.12 -2.88 -1.77
CA HIS A 62 -9.49 -1.67 -1.27
C HIS A 62 -8.04 -1.95 -0.88
N LEU A 63 -7.20 -0.92 -1.03
CA LEU A 63 -5.80 -0.93 -0.61
C LEU A 63 -5.52 0.24 0.33
N ARG A 64 -4.65 0.02 1.30
CA ARG A 64 -4.12 1.04 2.21
C ARG A 64 -2.61 1.10 2.06
N ILE A 65 -2.05 2.30 2.03
CA ILE A 65 -0.61 2.52 2.01
C ILE A 65 -0.24 3.10 3.37
N ASP A 66 0.56 2.35 4.12
CA ASP A 66 1.08 2.80 5.40
C ASP A 66 2.48 3.39 5.16
N VAL A 67 2.70 4.64 5.58
CA VAL A 67 3.93 5.41 5.35
C VAL A 67 4.63 5.63 6.68
N TYR A 68 5.94 5.40 6.74
CA TYR A 68 6.71 5.45 8.00
C TYR A 68 7.97 6.33 7.88
N PRO A 69 8.23 7.22 8.87
CA PRO A 69 7.27 7.73 9.86
C PRO A 69 6.25 8.71 9.23
N ASP A 70 6.69 9.45 8.22
CA ASP A 70 5.93 10.41 7.42
C ASP A 70 6.66 10.65 6.09
N GLY A 71 6.07 11.46 5.21
CA GLY A 71 6.68 11.83 3.92
C GLY A 71 5.71 11.77 2.75
N GLY A 72 6.20 12.14 1.57
CA GLY A 72 5.41 12.21 0.34
C GLY A 72 5.63 11.02 -0.59
N ILE A 73 4.53 10.43 -1.09
CA ILE A 73 4.54 9.49 -2.22
C ILE A 73 3.95 10.18 -3.44
N SER A 74 4.69 10.24 -4.55
CA SER A 74 4.25 11.04 -5.71
C SER A 74 3.14 10.31 -6.48
N ARG A 75 3.25 8.98 -6.57
CA ARG A 75 2.34 8.10 -7.29
C ARG A 75 2.34 6.74 -6.62
N PHE A 76 1.16 6.16 -6.47
CA PHE A 76 0.96 4.75 -6.19
C PHE A 76 0.25 4.13 -7.39
N ARG A 77 0.70 2.95 -7.81
CA ARG A 77 0.08 2.17 -8.89
C ARG A 77 -0.07 0.74 -8.40
N ALA A 78 -1.28 0.22 -8.48
CA ALA A 78 -1.58 -1.18 -8.24
C ALA A 78 -1.98 -1.83 -9.57
N TRP A 79 -1.28 -2.89 -9.94
CA TRP A 79 -1.57 -3.68 -11.14
C TRP A 79 -2.21 -5.01 -10.71
N GLY A 80 -3.31 -5.36 -11.36
CA GLY A 80 -4.02 -6.60 -11.14
C GLY A 80 -4.94 -6.89 -12.32
N HIS A 81 -5.53 -8.08 -12.32
CA HIS A 81 -6.62 -8.44 -13.22
C HIS A 81 -7.93 -8.39 -12.44
N ARG A 82 -9.03 -8.16 -13.15
CA ARG A 82 -10.36 -8.30 -12.56
C ARG A 82 -10.57 -9.77 -12.21
N ALA A 83 -11.06 -10.03 -11.00
CA ALA A 83 -11.54 -11.35 -10.59
C ALA A 83 -12.84 -11.72 -11.33
#